data_AF-A0A7W1TUS5-F1
#
_entry.id   AF-A0A7W1TUS5-F1
#
_cell.length_a   1.000
_cell.length_b   1.000
_cell.length_c   1.000
_cell.angle_alpha   90.00
_cell.angle_beta   90.00
_cell.angle_gamma   90.00
#
_symmetry.space_group_name_H-M   'P 1'
#
loop_
_entity.id
_entity.type
_entity.pdbx_description
1 polymer ?
#
loop_
_entity_poly.entity_id
_entity_poly.type
_entity_poly.pdbx_seq_one_letter_code
_entity_poly.pdbx_strand_id
1 'polypeptide(L)'
;MSDHDPQTPSPDADAETPLEQSEAIESRFLFVDVAAQRAKQLRRGARPRLSAPGTEPTQGWRPDQPHKLERIAMEEVKRRLVLYTLPPAPSTRIIDAG
;
A
#
# COMPACT_ATOMS: atom_id res chain seq x y z
N MET A 1 31.52 -39.43 1.42
CA MET A 1 30.82 -38.65 2.47
C MET A 1 31.39 -37.25 2.45
N SER A 2 30.57 -36.32 1.97
CA SER A 2 30.52 -34.90 2.32
C SER A 2 29.51 -34.29 1.35
N ASP A 3 28.24 -34.59 1.62
CA ASP A 3 27.09 -33.92 1.03
C ASP A 3 27.24 -32.41 1.25
N HIS A 4 27.31 -31.66 0.15
CA HIS A 4 27.24 -30.22 0.17
C HIS A 4 25.77 -29.83 0.22
N ASP A 5 25.34 -29.39 1.39
CA ASP A 5 24.03 -28.80 1.69
C ASP A 5 23.76 -27.63 0.72
N PRO A 6 22.70 -27.65 -0.12
CA PRO A 6 22.35 -26.48 -0.91
C PRO A 6 21.74 -25.43 0.02
N GLN A 7 22.58 -24.46 0.38
CA GLN A 7 22.22 -23.18 0.99
C GLN A 7 20.93 -22.63 0.34
N THR A 8 19.81 -22.74 1.06
CA THR A 8 18.54 -22.08 0.73
C THR A 8 18.78 -20.58 0.58
N PRO A 9 18.50 -19.95 -0.58
CA PRO A 9 18.53 -18.50 -0.67
C PRO A 9 17.35 -17.95 0.13
N SER A 10 17.63 -17.42 1.33
CA SER A 10 16.74 -16.49 2.01
C SER A 10 16.44 -15.34 1.04
N PRO A 11 15.17 -15.00 0.76
CA PRO A 11 14.89 -13.79 -0.01
C PRO A 11 15.27 -12.61 0.87
N ASP A 12 16.41 -11.98 0.58
CA ASP A 12 16.79 -10.68 1.10
C ASP A 12 15.60 -9.72 0.91
N ALA A 13 14.99 -9.35 2.03
CA ALA A 13 13.79 -8.53 2.11
C ALA A 13 14.09 -7.02 1.94
N ASP A 14 15.18 -6.68 1.24
CA ASP A 14 15.69 -5.31 1.10
C ASP A 14 16.13 -4.99 -0.34
N ALA A 15 15.48 -5.59 -1.33
CA ALA A 15 15.48 -5.02 -2.67
C ALA A 15 14.58 -3.77 -2.65
N GLU A 16 15.19 -2.59 -2.39
CA GLU A 16 14.60 -1.27 -2.62
C GLU A 16 14.43 -1.07 -4.14
N THR A 17 13.49 -1.82 -4.74
CA THR A 17 12.99 -1.50 -6.07
C THR A 17 12.37 -0.10 -5.99
N PRO A 18 12.65 0.80 -6.96
CA PRO A 18 11.99 2.09 -7.01
C PRO A 18 10.49 1.87 -6.90
N LEU A 19 9.88 2.40 -5.83
CA LEU A 19 8.44 2.29 -5.62
C LEU A 19 7.77 2.95 -6.82
N GLU A 20 7.25 2.12 -7.74
CA GLU A 20 6.48 2.57 -8.88
C GLU A 20 5.35 3.47 -8.35
N GLN A 21 5.32 4.73 -8.78
CA GLN A 21 4.27 5.65 -8.35
C GLN A 21 2.96 5.24 -9.01
N SER A 22 1.87 5.25 -8.25
CA SER A 22 0.55 5.00 -8.83
C SER A 22 0.16 6.11 -9.80
N GLU A 23 -0.80 5.84 -10.67
CA GLU A 23 -1.48 6.89 -11.44
C GLU A 23 -2.24 7.86 -10.50
N ALA A 24 -2.60 9.02 -11.05
CA ALA A 24 -3.41 9.99 -10.33
C ALA A 24 -4.84 9.48 -10.17
N ILE A 25 -5.37 9.47 -8.94
CA ILE A 25 -6.77 9.17 -8.72
C ILE A 25 -7.61 10.44 -8.92
N GLU A 26 -8.40 10.49 -9.98
CA GLU A 26 -9.31 11.62 -10.27
C GLU A 26 -10.67 11.46 -9.57
N SER A 27 -11.10 10.22 -9.33
CA SER A 27 -12.36 9.92 -8.65
C SER A 27 -12.22 10.11 -7.14
N ARG A 28 -13.01 11.03 -6.56
CA ARG A 28 -13.07 11.25 -5.10
C ARG A 28 -13.43 9.98 -4.34
N PHE A 29 -14.29 9.13 -4.91
CA PHE A 29 -14.69 7.86 -4.29
C PHE A 29 -13.53 6.87 -4.27
N LEU A 30 -12.84 6.71 -5.40
CA LEU A 30 -11.68 5.83 -5.48
C LEU A 30 -10.57 6.28 -4.52
N PHE A 31 -10.37 7.59 -4.37
CA PHE A 31 -9.39 8.14 -3.42
C PHE A 31 -9.71 7.71 -1.99
N VAL A 32 -10.98 7.86 -1.58
CA VAL A 32 -11.45 7.47 -0.24
C VAL A 32 -11.31 5.97 -0.02
N ASP A 33 -11.68 5.15 -1.01
CA ASP A 33 -11.60 3.68 -0.89
C ASP A 33 -10.15 3.21 -0.73
N VAL A 34 -9.23 3.71 -1.57
CA VAL A 34 -7.81 3.38 -1.48
C VAL A 34 -7.22 3.86 -0.15
N ALA A 35 -7.53 5.08 0.29
CA ALA A 35 -7.06 5.61 1.57
C ALA A 35 -7.61 4.80 2.76
N ALA A 36 -8.88 4.38 2.74
CA ALA A 36 -9.48 3.58 3.79
C ALA A 36 -8.84 2.18 3.87
N GLN A 37 -8.59 1.54 2.72
CA GLN A 37 -7.85 0.28 2.66
C GLN A 37 -6.43 0.45 3.21
N ARG A 38 -5.75 1.53 2.85
CA ARG A 38 -4.41 1.80 3.34
C ARG A 38 -4.39 2.06 4.86
N ALA A 39 -5.33 2.83 5.39
CA ALA A 39 -5.46 3.04 6.83
C ALA A 39 -5.74 1.72 7.57
N LYS A 40 -6.45 0.76 6.95
CA LYS A 40 -6.62 -0.60 7.50
C LYS A 40 -5.30 -1.37 7.54
N GLN A 41 -4.46 -1.26 6.52
CA GLN A 41 -3.11 -1.85 6.53
C GLN A 41 -2.24 -1.25 7.65
N LEU A 42 -2.25 0.08 7.80
CA LEU A 42 -1.49 0.76 8.86
C LEU A 42 -1.94 0.35 10.26
N ARG A 43 -3.25 0.24 10.50
CA ARG A 43 -3.81 -0.29 11.76
C ARG A 43 -3.38 -1.73 12.05
N ARG A 44 -3.04 -2.51 11.02
CA ARG A 44 -2.52 -3.88 11.12
C ARG A 44 -1.00 -3.94 11.21
N GLY A 45 -0.30 -2.81 11.33
CA GLY A 45 1.14 -2.74 11.50
C GLY A 45 1.94 -2.60 10.20
N ALA A 46 1.32 -2.31 9.06
CA ALA A 46 2.06 -1.96 7.86
C ALA A 46 2.91 -0.70 8.07
N ARG A 47 4.11 -0.67 7.51
CA ARG A 47 5.00 0.50 7.58
C ARG A 47 4.48 1.63 6.70
N PRO A 48 4.48 2.90 7.17
CA PRO A 48 4.24 4.05 6.33
C PRO A 48 5.28 4.15 5.19
N ARG A 49 4.85 4.63 4.03
CA ARG A 49 5.68 4.88 2.83
C ARG A 49 6.13 6.33 2.71
N LEU A 50 5.59 7.23 3.54
CA LEU A 50 6.10 8.60 3.63
C LEU A 50 7.50 8.57 4.22
N SER A 51 8.51 8.90 3.42
CA SER A 51 9.82 9.29 3.94
C SER A 51 9.60 10.56 4.77
N ALA A 52 9.59 10.44 6.09
CA ALA A 52 9.42 11.59 6.95
C ALA A 52 10.69 12.45 6.88
N PRO A 53 10.64 13.73 6.47
CA PRO A 53 11.70 14.65 6.84
C PRO A 53 11.64 14.83 8.36
N GLY A 54 12.55 14.17 9.09
CA GLY A 54 12.78 14.40 10.52
C GLY A 54 11.91 13.63 11.50
N THR A 55 11.21 12.58 11.09
CA THR A 55 10.60 11.64 12.06
C THR A 55 11.36 10.33 12.03
N GLU A 56 12.46 10.30 12.78
CA GLU A 56 13.05 9.05 13.24
C GLU A 56 11.90 8.12 13.74
N PRO A 57 11.82 6.85 13.29
CA PRO A 57 10.80 5.92 13.76
C PRO A 57 10.86 5.65 15.28
N THR A 58 11.87 6.19 15.96
CA THR A 58 12.17 5.99 17.38
C THR A 58 11.38 6.89 18.34
N GLN A 59 10.79 8.02 17.94
CA GLN A 59 10.18 8.95 18.91
C GLN A 59 8.78 9.45 18.49
N GLY A 60 7.75 8.63 18.72
CA GLY A 60 6.34 9.09 18.70
C GLY A 60 5.47 8.53 17.57
N TRP A 61 5.96 7.57 16.78
CA TRP A 61 5.04 6.67 16.07
C TRP A 61 4.38 5.78 17.13
N ARG A 62 3.06 5.94 17.26
CA ARG A 62 2.23 5.03 18.04
C ARG A 62 1.11 4.55 17.10
N PRO A 63 1.00 3.25 16.86
CA PRO A 63 -0.06 2.68 16.04
C PRO A 63 -1.46 2.80 16.70
N ASP A 64 -1.53 3.29 17.94
CA ASP A 64 -2.75 3.44 18.74
C ASP A 64 -3.60 4.69 18.39
N GLN A 65 -3.12 5.59 17.51
CA GLN A 65 -3.85 6.80 17.10
C GLN A 65 -4.50 6.63 15.71
N PRO A 66 -5.74 6.12 15.61
CA PRO A 66 -6.39 5.82 14.33
C PRO A 66 -6.50 7.04 13.41
N HIS A 67 -6.84 8.23 13.95
CA HIS A 67 -6.91 9.47 13.18
C HIS A 67 -5.57 9.89 12.55
N LYS A 68 -4.46 9.55 13.20
CA LYS A 68 -3.12 9.80 12.67
C LYS A 68 -2.81 8.85 11.50
N LEU A 69 -3.24 7.59 11.60
CA LEU A 69 -3.08 6.59 10.54
C LEU A 69 -3.94 6.90 9.31
N GLU A 70 -5.16 7.41 9.51
CA GLU A 70 -6.01 7.89 8.42
C GLU A 70 -5.35 9.05 7.67
N ARG A 71 -4.81 10.03 8.40
CA ARG A 71 -4.08 11.15 7.79
C ARG A 71 -2.85 10.69 7.01
N ILE A 72 -2.07 9.74 7.55
CA ILE A 72 -0.93 9.15 6.85
C ILE A 72 -1.38 8.47 5.55
N ALA A 73 -2.43 7.65 5.61
CA ALA A 73 -2.95 6.98 4.43
C ALA A 73 -3.40 7.96 3.34
N MET A 74 -4.12 9.04 3.70
CA MET A 74 -4.54 10.07 2.75
C MET A 74 -3.34 10.78 2.11
N GLU A 75 -2.29 11.09 2.88
CA GLU A 75 -1.08 11.73 2.36
C GLU A 75 -0.28 10.78 1.45
N GLU A 76 -0.23 9.48 1.76
CA GLU A 76 0.39 8.50 0.87
C GLU A 76 -0.35 8.37 -0.46
N VAL A 77 -1.69 8.35 -0.44
CA VAL A 77 -2.50 8.31 -1.67
C VAL A 77 -2.33 9.60 -2.48
N LYS A 78 -2.34 10.77 -1.80
CA LYS A 78 -2.12 12.07 -2.45
C LYS A 78 -0.74 12.17 -3.13
N ARG A 79 0.29 11.55 -2.54
CA ARG A 79 1.65 11.49 -3.09
C ARG A 79 1.88 10.31 -4.04
N ARG A 80 0.82 9.55 -4.40
CA ARG A 80 0.88 8.40 -5.32
C ARG A 80 1.83 7.30 -4.87
N LEU A 81 1.97 7.13 -3.55
CA LEU A 81 2.83 6.11 -2.94
C LEU A 81 2.08 4.79 -2.68
N VAL A 82 0.78 4.73 -3.01
CA VAL A 82 -0.06 3.55 -2.80
C VAL A 82 -0.44 2.97 -4.15
N LEU A 83 0.16 1.84 -4.51
CA LEU A 83 -0.28 1.04 -5.65
C LEU A 83 -1.64 0.41 -5.36
N TYR A 84 -2.53 0.45 -6.34
CA TYR A 84 -3.85 -0.16 -6.30
C TYR A 84 -4.20 -0.76 -7.67
N THR A 85 -5.08 -1.75 -7.66
CA THR A 85 -5.64 -2.37 -8.86
C THR A 85 -7.15 -2.33 -8.78
N LEU A 86 -7.82 -2.03 -9.89
CA LEU A 86 -9.27 -2.09 -9.98
C LEU A 86 -9.71 -3.50 -10.43
N PRO A 87 -10.85 -4.00 -9.93
CA PRO A 87 -11.45 -5.20 -10.49
C PRO A 87 -11.86 -4.95 -11.95
N PRO A 88 -11.99 -6.01 -12.75
CA PRO A 88 -12.51 -5.88 -14.11
C PRO A 88 -13.89 -5.21 -14.09
N ALA A 89 -14.14 -4.34 -15.07
CA ALA A 89 -15.43 -3.67 -15.20
C ALA A 89 -16.55 -4.73 -15.34
N PRO A 90 -17.72 -4.50 -14.72
CA PRO A 90 -18.83 -5.43 -14.86
C PRO A 90 -19.20 -5.51 -16.35
N SER A 91 -19.14 -6.72 -16.92
CA SER A 91 -19.60 -6.95 -18.28
C SER A 91 -21.08 -6.61 -18.33
N THR A 92 -21.42 -5.51 -19.00
CA THR A 92 -22.82 -5.19 -19.26
C THR A 92 -23.37 -6.32 -20.12
N ARG A 93 -24.22 -7.19 -19.53
CA ARG A 93 -24.94 -8.18 -20.32
C ARG A 93 -26.00 -7.38 -21.06
N ILE A 94 -25.71 -7.05 -22.32
CA ILE A 94 -26.73 -6.58 -23.25
C ILE A 94 -27.73 -7.72 -23.38
N ILE A 95 -28.86 -7.57 -22.71
CA ILE A 95 -30.04 -8.40 -22.93
C ILE A 95 -30.61 -7.96 -24.27
N ASP A 96 -30.19 -8.65 -25.35
CA ASP A 96 -30.92 -8.61 -26.62
C ASP A 96 -32.31 -9.18 -26.35
N ALA A 97 -33.31 -8.30 -26.39
CA ALA A 97 -34.71 -8.68 -26.42
C ALA A 97 -35.04 -9.17 -27.84
N GLY A 98 -35.24 -10.48 -27.97
CA GLY A 98 -35.83 -11.14 -29.13
C GLY A 98 -37.15 -11.80 -28.75
#